data_AF-A0A5K3FWC0-F1
#
_entry.id   AF-A0A5K3FWC0-F1
#
_cell.length_a   1.000
_cell.length_b   1.000
_cell.length_c   1.000
_cell.angle_alpha   90.00
_cell.angle_beta   90.00
_cell.angle_gamma   90.00
#
_symmetry.space_group_name_H-M   'P 1'
#
loop_
_entity.id
_entity.type
_entity.pdbx_description
1 polymer ?
#
loop_
_entity_poly.entity_id
_entity_poly.type
_entity_poly.pdbx_seq_one_letter_code
_entity_poly.pdbx_strand_id
1 'polypeptide(L)'
;MLWAVFFQESWKRSNNHYTHHWGTLDKLPSLLEEPRPLFRGTLEPSPITGRLEPFYPRWKRNLIVCFVTLPITLLCLTVVVVVALAHIKLQEYAENRVAKCRFRVAALVPFLPMILYALNISILNAIYRKIAAYLTDLENHRLSESHEFAFVSKLILFQFINAFYAPFYIAFYRMDLDHLRHHLMTILVTRQIMGNLKEVFLPLGQTRIRQVYLSLRADGFALLKREDDATAPPPQVFTTSSDVDDGENSLEGSSTRMRRNADAKVHRDIGFTRAEQEEIMPKYDDATDDYLEMFIQFGFVSMFTCAFPICGLLAFLNNLLEIRSDAFKLLTNFQRPFAETATGIGVWERAFDIVSYVAISVNIGLIGVSGSLQDVFPGLTPYQHALLLISIEHILFVLRFGLSHVVPPVPLALETSIAILEHKRREALRTVEREGRKEARKVSEGNDSQASYEYPEYQNSDIDTP
;
A
#
# COMPACT_ATOMS: atom_id res chain seq x y z
N MET A 1 -25.46 -6.82 5.85
CA MET A 1 -24.87 -6.59 7.19
C MET A 1 -24.21 -7.84 7.74
N LEU A 2 -24.95 -8.91 8.07
CA LEU A 2 -24.36 -10.15 8.62
C LEU A 2 -23.23 -10.72 7.76
N TRP A 3 -23.42 -10.74 6.43
CA TRP A 3 -22.37 -11.16 5.49
C TRP A 3 -21.06 -10.39 5.68
N ALA A 4 -21.10 -9.07 5.86
CA ALA A 4 -19.88 -8.27 6.03
C ALA A 4 -19.13 -8.66 7.31
N VAL A 5 -19.86 -8.91 8.41
CA VAL A 5 -19.27 -9.37 9.68
C VAL A 5 -18.61 -10.73 9.50
N PHE A 6 -19.33 -11.71 8.95
CA PHE A 6 -18.77 -13.05 8.74
C PHE A 6 -17.60 -13.04 7.76
N PHE A 7 -17.65 -12.24 6.70
CA PHE A 7 -16.55 -12.06 5.76
C PHE A 7 -15.30 -11.52 6.46
N GLN A 8 -15.44 -10.47 7.27
CA GLN A 8 -14.32 -9.86 8.00
C GLN A 8 -13.72 -10.80 9.04
N GLU A 9 -14.55 -11.46 9.85
CA GLU A 9 -14.07 -12.39 10.87
C GLU A 9 -13.46 -13.66 10.24
N SER A 10 -14.02 -14.14 9.13
CA SER A 10 -13.42 -15.23 8.36
C SER A 10 -12.08 -14.80 7.75
N TRP A 11 -11.98 -13.57 7.25
CA TRP A 11 -10.71 -13.03 6.73
C TRP A 11 -9.64 -12.98 7.82
N LYS A 12 -9.96 -12.46 9.02
CA LYS A 12 -9.01 -12.42 10.16
C LYS A 12 -8.49 -13.82 10.51
N ARG A 13 -9.37 -14.83 10.50
CA ARG A 13 -8.99 -16.24 10.72
C ARG A 13 -8.08 -16.79 9.63
N SER A 14 -8.40 -16.54 8.36
CA SER A 14 -7.56 -16.94 7.23
C SER A 14 -6.20 -16.26 7.27
N ASN A 15 -6.18 -14.94 7.54
CA ASN A 15 -4.95 -14.17 7.69
C ASN A 15 -4.02 -14.79 8.74
N ASN A 16 -4.52 -15.05 9.95
CA ASN A 16 -3.74 -15.65 11.03
C ASN A 16 -3.21 -17.05 10.65
N HIS A 17 -4.00 -17.84 9.92
CA HIS A 17 -3.55 -19.14 9.44
C HIS A 17 -2.39 -19.02 8.45
N TYR A 18 -2.49 -18.13 7.45
CA TYR A 18 -1.45 -17.94 6.44
C TYR A 18 -0.19 -17.31 7.00
N THR A 19 -0.30 -16.30 7.87
CA THR A 19 0.86 -15.62 8.45
C THR A 19 1.63 -16.53 9.40
N HIS A 20 0.94 -17.44 10.10
CA HIS A 20 1.62 -18.50 10.84
C HIS A 20 2.31 -19.49 9.90
N HIS A 21 1.63 -19.93 8.83
CA HIS A 21 2.21 -20.86 7.86
C HIS A 21 3.46 -20.28 7.17
N TRP A 22 3.45 -18.99 6.85
CA TRP A 22 4.59 -18.27 6.28
C TRP A 22 5.66 -17.89 7.32
N GLY A 23 5.39 -18.08 8.60
CA GLY A 23 6.30 -17.69 9.69
C GLY A 23 6.41 -16.18 9.90
N THR A 24 5.49 -15.38 9.35
CA THR A 24 5.47 -13.92 9.51
C THR A 24 4.63 -13.45 10.69
N LEU A 25 3.90 -14.35 11.37
CA LEU A 25 3.06 -14.02 12.52
C LEU A 25 3.88 -13.53 13.73
N ASP A 26 5.05 -14.10 13.95
CA ASP A 26 5.94 -13.76 15.06
C ASP A 26 6.74 -12.49 14.75
N LYS A 27 6.13 -11.33 14.98
CA LYS A 27 6.79 -10.03 14.83
C LYS A 27 7.58 -9.68 16.09
N LEU A 28 8.77 -9.10 15.89
CA LEU A 28 9.56 -8.56 17.00
C LEU A 28 8.75 -7.46 17.71
N PRO A 29 8.86 -7.31 19.04
CA PRO A 29 8.31 -6.15 19.73
C PRO A 29 8.71 -4.86 19.01
N SER A 30 7.75 -3.96 18.80
CA SER A 30 7.93 -2.72 18.02
C SER A 30 9.06 -1.81 18.52
N LEU A 31 9.56 -2.01 19.75
CA LEU A 31 10.71 -1.30 20.31
C LEU A 31 12.07 -1.90 19.93
N LEU A 32 12.11 -3.16 19.51
CA LEU A 32 13.32 -3.84 19.02
C LEU A 32 13.50 -3.67 17.51
N GLU A 33 12.45 -3.28 16.79
CA GLU A 33 12.54 -2.95 15.37
C GLU A 33 13.34 -1.67 15.12
N GLU A 34 14.13 -1.70 14.05
CA GLU A 34 14.97 -0.59 13.65
C GLU A 34 14.13 0.62 13.23
N PRO A 35 14.55 1.85 13.62
CA PRO A 35 13.87 3.06 13.18
C PRO A 35 14.03 3.25 11.67
N ARG A 36 13.01 3.82 11.02
CA ARG A 36 13.07 4.16 9.60
C ARG A 36 14.25 5.12 9.33
N PRO A 37 14.89 5.06 8.15
CA PRO A 37 16.05 5.90 7.83
C PRO A 37 15.79 7.41 7.96
N LEU A 38 14.55 7.86 7.72
CA LEU A 38 14.15 9.27 7.78
C LEU A 38 13.67 9.72 9.17
N PHE A 39 13.75 8.86 10.18
CA PHE A 39 13.35 9.22 11.54
C PHE A 39 14.36 10.17 12.18
N ARG A 40 13.86 11.26 12.76
CA ARG A 40 14.69 12.32 13.35
C ARG A 40 14.54 12.34 14.87
N GLY A 41 15.62 12.54 15.60
CA GLY A 41 15.61 12.56 17.06
C GLY A 41 16.95 12.92 17.68
N THR A 42 16.97 13.07 19.00
CA THR A 42 18.21 13.15 19.79
C THR A 42 18.80 11.75 19.92
N LEU A 43 20.11 11.58 19.76
CA LEU A 43 20.74 10.26 19.94
C LEU A 43 20.78 9.94 21.43
N GLU A 44 20.05 8.91 21.83
CA GLU A 44 19.96 8.43 23.21
C GLU A 44 20.19 6.92 23.25
N PRO A 45 20.83 6.38 24.31
CA PRO A 45 21.00 4.93 24.44
C PRO A 45 19.64 4.28 24.68
N SER A 46 19.30 3.30 23.85
CA SER A 46 18.07 2.53 23.96
C SER A 46 18.04 1.77 25.30
N PRO A 47 16.94 1.83 26.06
CA PRO A 47 16.84 1.13 27.35
C PRO A 47 16.80 -0.40 27.21
N ILE A 48 16.64 -0.91 25.98
CA ILE A 48 16.50 -2.34 25.70
C ILE A 48 17.79 -2.89 25.07
N THR A 49 18.27 -2.25 24.01
CA THR A 49 19.44 -2.74 23.25
C THR A 49 20.76 -2.14 23.75
N GLY A 50 20.71 -1.05 24.52
CA GLY A 50 21.89 -0.26 24.92
C GLY A 50 22.57 0.48 23.77
N ARG A 51 22.07 0.34 22.53
CA ARG A 51 22.62 1.01 21.34
C ARG A 51 22.14 2.45 21.28
N LEU A 52 22.99 3.34 20.75
CA LEU A 52 22.60 4.72 20.49
C LEU A 52 21.61 4.75 19.32
N GLU A 53 20.38 5.19 19.59
CA GLU A 53 19.32 5.28 18.61
C GLU A 53 18.67 6.68 18.68
N PRO A 54 18.16 7.22 17.57
CA PRO A 54 17.41 8.48 17.60
C PRO A 54 16.15 8.31 18.47
N PHE A 55 15.90 9.27 19.37
CA PHE A 55 14.74 9.34 20.25
C PHE A 55 13.89 10.58 19.94
N TYR A 56 12.57 10.40 19.94
CA TYR A 56 11.61 11.49 19.77
C TYR A 56 10.42 11.32 20.73
N PRO A 57 10.11 12.32 21.59
CA PRO A 57 9.03 12.19 22.55
C PRO A 57 7.65 12.02 21.89
N ARG A 58 6.90 10.99 22.32
CA ARG A 58 5.57 10.67 21.76
C ARG A 58 4.54 11.79 21.95
N TRP A 59 4.59 12.52 23.07
CA TRP A 59 3.66 13.62 23.34
C TRP A 59 3.82 14.76 22.30
N LYS A 60 5.07 15.05 21.89
CA LYS A 60 5.36 16.08 20.89
C LYS A 60 4.78 15.70 19.53
N ARG A 61 4.92 14.43 19.13
CA ARG A 61 4.26 13.89 17.94
C ARG A 61 2.74 14.02 18.05
N ASN A 62 2.16 13.61 19.17
CA ASN A 62 0.71 13.66 19.33
C ASN A 62 0.17 15.09 19.27
N LEU A 63 0.91 16.09 19.79
CA LEU A 63 0.56 17.51 19.61
C LEU A 63 0.57 17.91 18.12
N ILE A 64 1.59 17.51 17.37
CA ILE A 64 1.65 17.76 15.92
C ILE A 64 0.46 17.12 15.21
N VAL A 65 0.12 15.87 15.54
CA VAL A 65 -1.03 15.17 14.97
C VAL A 65 -2.33 15.93 15.26
N CYS A 66 -2.57 16.27 16.53
CA CYS A 66 -3.83 16.88 16.95
C CYS A 66 -4.00 18.34 16.49
N PHE A 67 -2.93 19.14 16.49
CA PHE A 67 -3.02 20.59 16.24
C PHE A 67 -2.57 21.01 14.84
N VAL A 68 -1.87 20.16 14.10
CA VAL A 68 -1.40 20.47 12.74
C VAL A 68 -2.03 19.52 11.72
N THR A 69 -1.78 18.22 11.83
CA THR A 69 -2.17 17.31 10.74
C THR A 69 -3.68 17.06 10.70
N LEU A 70 -4.33 16.87 11.85
CA LEU A 70 -5.76 16.67 11.91
C LEU A 70 -6.56 17.91 11.44
N PRO A 71 -6.27 19.15 11.86
CA PRO A 71 -6.95 20.33 11.33
C PRO A 71 -6.75 20.55 9.83
N ILE A 72 -5.53 20.33 9.31
CA ILE A 72 -5.26 20.47 7.87
C ILE A 72 -5.99 19.40 7.07
N THR A 73 -6.00 18.15 7.53
CA THR A 73 -6.76 17.08 6.85
C THR A 73 -8.25 17.37 6.88
N LEU A 74 -8.82 17.79 8.01
CA LEU A 74 -10.23 18.21 8.09
C LEU A 74 -10.53 19.38 7.15
N LEU A 75 -9.64 20.38 7.07
CA LEU A 75 -9.77 21.48 6.12
C LEU A 75 -9.80 20.97 4.68
N CYS A 76 -8.89 20.08 4.29
CA CYS A 76 -8.91 19.47 2.96
C CYS A 76 -10.21 18.70 2.68
N LEU A 77 -10.72 17.94 3.67
CA LEU A 77 -11.99 17.23 3.54
C LEU A 77 -13.17 18.19 3.32
N THR A 78 -13.23 19.29 4.09
CA THR A 78 -14.28 20.31 3.90
C THR A 78 -14.21 20.97 2.53
N VAL A 79 -13.00 21.29 2.04
CA VAL A 79 -12.81 21.85 0.69
C VAL A 79 -13.31 20.89 -0.38
N VAL A 80 -13.02 19.59 -0.28
CA VAL A 80 -13.54 18.60 -1.24
C VAL A 80 -15.05 18.56 -1.23
N VAL A 81 -15.68 18.54 -0.06
CA VAL A 81 -17.16 18.54 0.05
C VAL A 81 -17.74 19.80 -0.58
N VAL A 82 -17.16 20.98 -0.31
CA VAL A 82 -17.63 22.25 -0.88
C VAL A 82 -17.50 22.26 -2.42
N VAL A 83 -16.36 21.82 -2.95
CA VAL A 83 -16.13 21.70 -4.40
C VAL A 83 -17.12 20.72 -5.03
N ALA A 84 -17.40 19.62 -4.35
CA ALA A 84 -18.33 18.60 -4.80
C ALA A 84 -19.78 19.11 -4.83
N LEU A 85 -20.21 19.86 -3.80
CA LEU A 85 -21.52 20.52 -3.77
C LEU A 85 -21.63 21.62 -4.85
N ALA A 86 -20.56 22.39 -5.05
CA ALA A 86 -20.49 23.40 -6.11
C ALA A 86 -20.62 22.75 -7.49
N HIS A 87 -20.00 21.58 -7.71
CA HIS A 87 -20.16 20.82 -8.93
C HIS A 87 -21.61 20.36 -9.16
N ILE A 88 -22.27 19.80 -8.14
CA ILE A 88 -23.68 19.42 -8.24
C ILE A 88 -24.55 20.64 -8.64
N LYS A 89 -24.30 21.80 -8.03
CA LYS A 89 -25.04 23.03 -8.36
C LYS A 89 -24.74 23.54 -9.76
N LEU A 90 -23.50 23.43 -10.22
CA LEU A 90 -23.12 23.79 -11.58
C LEU A 90 -23.77 22.85 -12.60
N GLN A 91 -23.84 21.55 -12.32
CA GLN A 91 -24.51 20.56 -13.16
C GLN A 91 -26.00 20.88 -13.29
N GLU A 92 -26.68 21.12 -12.17
CA GLU A 92 -28.09 21.52 -12.13
C GLU A 92 -28.33 22.84 -12.89
N TYR A 93 -27.41 23.81 -12.79
CA TYR A 93 -27.50 25.05 -13.54
C TYR A 93 -27.35 24.82 -15.06
N ALA A 94 -26.39 23.99 -15.48
CA ALA A 94 -26.17 23.66 -16.89
C ALA A 94 -27.39 22.97 -17.50
N GLU A 95 -27.93 21.95 -16.84
CA GLU A 95 -29.11 21.21 -17.28
C GLU A 95 -30.34 22.12 -17.40
N ASN A 96 -30.57 22.99 -16.41
CA ASN A 96 -31.68 23.95 -16.42
C ASN A 96 -31.57 25.00 -17.55
N ARG A 97 -30.35 25.37 -17.94
CA ARG A 97 -30.12 26.29 -19.08
C ARG A 97 -30.39 25.59 -20.40
N VAL A 98 -29.97 24.34 -20.54
CA VAL A 98 -30.20 23.55 -21.75
C VAL A 98 -31.68 23.25 -21.95
N ALA A 99 -32.43 22.95 -20.88
CA ALA A 99 -33.88 22.74 -20.95
C ALA A 99 -34.63 23.96 -21.52
N LYS A 100 -34.08 25.18 -21.39
CA LYS A 100 -34.65 26.42 -21.93
C LYS A 100 -34.19 26.74 -23.35
N CYS A 101 -33.17 26.06 -23.86
CA CYS A 101 -32.56 26.30 -25.17
C CYS A 101 -33.09 25.31 -26.23
N ARG A 102 -33.56 25.81 -27.37
CA ARG A 102 -34.06 24.97 -28.50
C ARG A 102 -32.97 24.43 -29.43
N PHE A 103 -31.71 24.84 -29.27
CA PHE A 103 -30.62 24.47 -30.17
C PHE A 103 -30.06 23.07 -29.84
N ARG A 104 -29.89 22.22 -30.86
CA ARG A 104 -29.30 20.86 -30.71
C ARG A 104 -27.91 20.87 -30.09
N VAL A 105 -27.10 21.89 -30.36
CA VAL A 105 -25.74 22.04 -29.80
C VAL A 105 -25.77 22.30 -28.28
N ALA A 106 -26.87 22.82 -27.74
CA ALA A 106 -27.03 22.99 -26.30
C ALA A 106 -27.02 21.65 -25.55
N ALA A 107 -27.32 20.53 -26.22
CA ALA A 107 -27.22 19.19 -25.63
C ALA A 107 -25.79 18.81 -25.22
N LEU A 108 -24.75 19.48 -25.73
CA LEU A 108 -23.36 19.22 -25.36
C LEU A 108 -22.92 19.97 -24.08
N VAL A 109 -23.66 21.01 -23.68
CA VAL A 109 -23.30 21.87 -22.53
C VAL A 109 -23.24 21.11 -21.19
N PRO A 110 -24.11 20.14 -20.87
CA PRO A 110 -24.06 19.41 -19.60
C PRO A 110 -22.87 18.44 -19.47
N PHE A 111 -22.19 18.13 -20.58
CA PHE A 111 -20.98 17.30 -20.53
C PHE A 111 -19.75 18.07 -20.05
N LEU A 112 -19.72 19.39 -20.23
CA LEU A 112 -18.56 20.21 -19.86
C LEU A 112 -18.30 20.20 -18.33
N PRO A 113 -19.30 20.44 -17.45
CA PRO A 113 -19.09 20.32 -16.00
C PRO A 113 -18.64 18.92 -15.57
N MET A 114 -19.13 17.86 -16.23
CA MET A 114 -18.74 16.48 -15.93
C MET A 114 -17.27 16.22 -16.22
N ILE A 115 -16.77 16.67 -17.38
CA ILE A 115 -15.34 16.55 -17.75
C ILE A 115 -14.47 17.38 -16.80
N LEU A 116 -14.86 18.63 -16.53
CA LEU A 116 -14.13 19.50 -15.60
C LEU A 116 -14.05 18.91 -14.20
N TYR A 117 -15.12 18.26 -13.74
CA TYR A 117 -15.15 17.60 -12.45
C TYR A 117 -14.24 16.38 -12.38
N ALA A 118 -14.23 15.53 -13.42
CA ALA A 118 -13.30 14.40 -13.50
C ALA A 118 -11.83 14.85 -13.46
N LEU A 119 -11.50 15.95 -14.16
CA LEU A 119 -10.17 16.57 -14.09
C LEU A 119 -9.88 17.14 -12.70
N ASN A 120 -10.85 17.82 -12.09
CA ASN A 120 -10.71 18.42 -10.77
C ASN A 120 -10.42 17.36 -9.69
N ILE A 121 -11.18 16.25 -9.67
CA ILE A 121 -10.91 15.13 -8.75
C ILE A 121 -9.49 14.60 -8.94
N SER A 122 -9.07 14.39 -10.19
CA SER A 122 -7.74 13.84 -10.49
C SER A 122 -6.63 14.76 -9.96
N ILE A 123 -6.78 16.07 -10.12
CA ILE A 123 -5.85 17.08 -9.60
C ILE A 123 -5.87 17.12 -8.07
N LEU A 124 -7.07 17.15 -7.45
CA LEU A 124 -7.22 17.18 -6.00
C LEU A 124 -6.63 15.93 -5.33
N ASN A 125 -6.83 14.75 -5.92
CA ASN A 125 -6.22 13.50 -5.45
C ASN A 125 -4.69 13.58 -5.46
N ALA A 126 -4.10 14.09 -6.56
CA ALA A 126 -2.65 14.23 -6.67
C ALA A 126 -2.08 15.25 -5.69
N ILE A 127 -2.76 16.39 -5.50
CA ILE A 127 -2.37 17.42 -4.53
C ILE A 127 -2.48 16.87 -3.11
N TYR A 128 -3.61 16.25 -2.77
CA TYR A 128 -3.83 15.73 -1.42
C TYR A 128 -2.86 14.60 -1.07
N ARG A 129 -2.49 13.73 -2.01
CA ARG A 129 -1.45 12.71 -1.76
C ARG A 129 -0.12 13.34 -1.35
N LYS A 130 0.30 14.42 -2.03
CA LYS A 130 1.52 15.17 -1.66
C LYS A 130 1.39 15.83 -0.29
N ILE A 131 0.23 16.44 0.01
CA ILE A 131 -0.04 17.03 1.33
C ILE A 131 -0.01 15.95 2.42
N ALA A 132 -0.68 14.82 2.22
CA ALA A 132 -0.74 13.71 3.16
C ALA A 132 0.64 13.11 3.44
N ALA A 133 1.49 12.96 2.41
CA ALA A 133 2.87 12.53 2.56
C ALA A 133 3.66 13.53 3.41
N TYR A 134 3.60 14.82 3.07
CA TYR A 134 4.27 15.89 3.81
C TYR A 134 3.83 15.96 5.28
N LEU A 135 2.52 15.91 5.54
CA LEU A 135 1.98 15.91 6.90
C LEU A 135 2.46 14.70 7.70
N THR A 136 2.53 13.52 7.06
CA THR A 136 2.95 12.29 7.75
C THR A 136 4.46 12.27 8.01
N ASP A 137 5.27 12.86 7.14
CA ASP A 137 6.69 13.08 7.42
C ASP A 137 6.91 14.08 8.56
N LEU A 138 6.06 15.10 8.67
CA LEU A 138 6.07 16.08 9.75
C LEU A 138 5.68 15.46 11.11
N GLU A 139 4.83 14.43 11.13
CA GLU A 139 4.52 13.63 12.33
C GLU A 139 5.73 12.84 12.85
N ASN A 140 6.75 12.60 12.01
CA ASN A 140 7.99 11.93 12.37
C ASN A 140 7.77 10.58 13.10
N HIS A 141 7.13 9.63 12.42
CA HIS A 141 6.97 8.26 12.93
C HIS A 141 8.29 7.50 12.97
N ARG A 142 8.48 6.67 14.00
CA ARG A 142 9.70 5.87 14.21
C ARG A 142 9.80 4.68 13.25
N LEU A 143 8.70 3.95 13.06
CA LEU A 143 8.66 2.73 12.24
C LEU A 143 8.02 3.02 10.88
N SER A 144 8.44 2.31 9.83
CA SER A 144 7.86 2.41 8.49
C SER A 144 6.38 2.05 8.49
N GLU A 145 5.99 0.94 9.13
CA GLU A 145 4.58 0.52 9.24
C GLU A 145 3.70 1.61 9.89
N SER A 146 4.18 2.26 10.97
CA SER A 146 3.41 3.32 11.64
C SER A 146 3.31 4.58 10.78
N HIS A 147 4.32 4.87 9.96
CA HIS A 147 4.30 5.98 9.01
C HIS A 147 3.29 5.70 7.89
N GLU A 148 3.39 4.54 7.26
CA GLU A 148 2.47 4.09 6.21
C GLU A 148 1.03 4.03 6.71
N PHE A 149 0.79 3.47 7.89
CA PHE A 149 -0.54 3.44 8.52
C PHE A 149 -1.14 4.86 8.60
N ALA A 150 -0.36 5.84 9.07
CA ALA A 150 -0.81 7.21 9.24
C ALA A 150 -1.02 7.93 7.90
N PHE A 151 -0.20 7.64 6.90
CA PHE A 151 -0.35 8.16 5.54
C PHE A 151 -1.61 7.59 4.87
N VAL A 152 -1.74 6.26 4.85
CA VAL A 152 -2.86 5.55 4.24
C VAL A 152 -4.18 5.91 4.94
N SER A 153 -4.20 6.06 6.26
CA SER A 153 -5.40 6.55 6.99
C SER A 153 -5.91 7.89 6.45
N LYS A 154 -5.00 8.84 6.18
CA LYS A 154 -5.35 10.16 5.63
C LYS A 154 -5.89 10.03 4.20
N LEU A 155 -5.30 9.16 3.39
CA LEU A 155 -5.77 8.87 2.03
C LEU A 155 -7.16 8.24 2.02
N ILE A 156 -7.39 7.21 2.86
CA ILE A 156 -8.67 6.51 2.97
C ILE A 156 -9.79 7.51 3.28
N LEU A 157 -9.62 8.39 4.26
CA LEU A 157 -10.64 9.37 4.63
C LEU A 157 -11.01 10.29 3.46
N PHE A 158 -10.00 10.80 2.75
CA PHE A 158 -10.21 11.67 1.60
C PHE A 158 -10.90 10.97 0.44
N GLN A 159 -10.43 9.76 0.11
CA GLN A 159 -10.98 8.98 -0.99
C GLN A 159 -12.39 8.46 -0.69
N PHE A 160 -12.67 8.13 0.57
CA PHE A 160 -14.02 7.76 1.01
C PHE A 160 -15.00 8.91 0.79
N ILE A 161 -14.69 10.13 1.23
CA ILE A 161 -15.55 11.29 1.00
C ILE A 161 -15.73 11.54 -0.50
N ASN A 162 -14.65 11.54 -1.27
CA ASN A 162 -14.72 11.76 -2.71
C ASN A 162 -15.54 10.70 -3.45
N ALA A 163 -15.49 9.43 -3.01
CA ALA A 163 -16.24 8.34 -3.62
C ALA A 163 -17.73 8.33 -3.22
N PHE A 164 -18.05 8.69 -1.98
CA PHE A 164 -19.38 8.46 -1.41
C PHE A 164 -20.22 9.73 -1.19
N TYR A 165 -19.67 10.95 -1.33
CA TYR A 165 -20.47 12.16 -1.13
C TYR A 165 -21.68 12.22 -2.07
N ALA A 166 -21.51 11.86 -3.35
CA ALA A 166 -22.57 11.94 -4.36
C ALA A 166 -23.73 10.98 -4.05
N PRO A 167 -23.50 9.68 -3.85
CA PRO A 167 -24.58 8.78 -3.47
C PRO A 167 -25.19 9.13 -2.11
N PHE A 168 -24.43 9.64 -1.13
CA PHE A 168 -25.01 10.14 0.12
C PHE A 168 -25.90 11.37 -0.07
N TYR A 169 -25.48 12.31 -0.93
CA TYR A 169 -26.30 13.47 -1.28
C TYR A 169 -27.60 13.05 -1.97
N ILE A 170 -27.54 12.12 -2.92
CA ILE A 170 -28.74 11.64 -3.63
C ILE A 170 -29.66 10.87 -2.67
N ALA A 171 -29.10 9.99 -1.85
CA ALA A 171 -29.85 9.14 -0.91
C ALA A 171 -30.54 9.93 0.21
N PHE A 172 -29.82 10.83 0.88
CA PHE A 172 -30.29 11.45 2.12
C PHE A 172 -30.75 12.89 1.97
N TYR A 173 -30.21 13.65 1.02
CA TYR A 173 -30.61 15.03 0.80
C TYR A 173 -31.69 15.14 -0.28
N ARG A 174 -31.52 14.48 -1.43
CA ARG A 174 -32.56 14.42 -2.49
C ARG A 174 -33.65 13.40 -2.18
N MET A 175 -33.38 12.39 -1.35
CA MET A 175 -34.31 11.32 -0.99
C MET A 175 -34.89 10.58 -2.21
N ASP A 176 -34.07 10.41 -3.26
CA ASP A 176 -34.49 9.82 -4.54
C ASP A 176 -33.75 8.50 -4.79
N LEU A 177 -34.42 7.40 -4.47
CA LEU A 177 -33.85 6.05 -4.58
C LEU A 177 -33.68 5.59 -6.02
N ASP A 178 -34.52 6.06 -6.94
CA ASP A 178 -34.41 5.70 -8.35
C ASP A 178 -33.19 6.38 -8.98
N HIS A 179 -32.99 7.67 -8.73
CA HIS A 179 -31.78 8.37 -9.16
C HIS A 179 -30.53 7.77 -8.51
N LEU A 180 -30.60 7.39 -7.23
CA LEU A 180 -29.51 6.69 -6.56
C LEU A 180 -29.16 5.39 -7.28
N ARG A 181 -30.15 4.56 -7.62
CA ARG A 181 -29.93 3.29 -8.31
C ARG A 181 -29.28 3.49 -9.67
N HIS A 182 -29.75 4.43 -10.48
CA HIS A 182 -29.16 4.73 -11.78
C HIS A 182 -27.72 5.24 -11.62
N HIS A 183 -27.48 6.15 -10.67
CA HIS A 183 -26.15 6.65 -10.37
C HIS A 183 -25.18 5.54 -9.96
N LEU A 184 -25.60 4.64 -9.07
CA LEU A 184 -24.82 3.48 -8.63
C LEU A 184 -24.52 2.52 -9.80
N MET A 185 -25.52 2.26 -10.65
CA MET A 185 -25.32 1.45 -11.84
C MET A 185 -24.28 2.08 -12.77
N THR A 186 -24.42 3.37 -13.09
CA THR A 186 -23.47 4.08 -13.95
C THR A 186 -22.07 4.07 -13.34
N ILE A 187 -21.91 4.46 -12.08
CA ILE A 187 -20.57 4.57 -11.49
C ILE A 187 -19.88 3.21 -11.36
N LEU A 188 -20.59 2.14 -10.98
CA LEU A 188 -20.00 0.81 -10.84
C LEU A 188 -19.60 0.23 -12.21
N VAL A 189 -20.48 0.33 -13.21
CA VAL A 189 -20.19 -0.16 -14.57
C VAL A 189 -19.06 0.66 -15.21
N THR A 190 -19.07 1.99 -15.06
CA THR A 190 -18.00 2.84 -15.58
C THR A 190 -16.68 2.58 -14.89
N ARG A 191 -16.65 2.41 -13.56
CA ARG A 191 -15.43 2.06 -12.82
C ARG A 191 -14.89 0.70 -13.28
N GLN A 192 -15.75 -0.30 -13.41
CA GLN A 192 -15.38 -1.62 -13.92
C GLN A 192 -14.71 -1.55 -15.29
N ILE A 193 -15.35 -0.84 -16.23
CA ILE A 193 -14.85 -0.73 -17.60
C ILE A 193 -13.52 0.04 -17.60
N MET A 194 -13.47 1.18 -16.89
CA MET A 194 -12.27 2.01 -16.83
C MET A 194 -11.10 1.29 -16.15
N GLY A 195 -11.36 0.52 -15.08
CA GLY A 195 -10.39 -0.34 -14.40
C GLY A 195 -9.81 -1.35 -15.37
N ASN A 196 -10.66 -2.22 -15.94
CA ASN A 196 -10.23 -3.20 -16.93
C ASN A 196 -9.48 -2.57 -18.12
N LEU A 197 -9.93 -1.42 -18.61
CA LEU A 197 -9.27 -0.72 -19.71
C LEU A 197 -7.88 -0.23 -19.30
N LYS A 198 -7.75 0.40 -18.14
CA LYS A 198 -6.45 0.81 -17.62
C LYS A 198 -5.54 -0.39 -17.45
N GLU A 199 -6.04 -1.48 -16.88
CA GLU A 199 -5.17 -2.61 -16.56
C GLU A 199 -4.77 -3.46 -17.76
N VAL A 200 -5.52 -3.42 -18.88
CA VAL A 200 -5.17 -4.14 -20.11
C VAL A 200 -4.43 -3.24 -21.12
N PHE A 201 -4.94 -2.02 -21.37
CA PHE A 201 -4.40 -1.18 -22.44
C PHE A 201 -3.19 -0.34 -22.01
N LEU A 202 -3.14 0.07 -20.74
CA LEU A 202 -2.00 0.82 -20.20
C LEU A 202 -0.70 -0.01 -20.25
N PRO A 203 -0.68 -1.31 -19.86
CA PRO A 203 0.50 -2.18 -20.07
C PRO A 203 0.95 -2.24 -21.52
N LEU A 204 0.02 -2.44 -22.45
CA LEU A 204 0.32 -2.63 -23.86
C LEU A 204 0.88 -1.34 -24.46
N GLY A 205 0.27 -0.20 -24.13
CA GLY A 205 0.76 1.12 -24.52
C GLY A 205 2.14 1.41 -23.92
N GLN A 206 2.31 1.21 -22.61
CA GLN A 206 3.59 1.44 -21.93
C GLN A 206 4.70 0.55 -22.47
N THR A 207 4.44 -0.73 -22.70
CA THR A 207 5.42 -1.66 -23.26
C THR A 207 5.86 -1.25 -24.66
N ARG A 208 4.92 -0.83 -25.52
CA ARG A 208 5.24 -0.33 -26.88
C ARG A 208 6.04 0.96 -26.84
N ILE A 209 5.63 1.93 -26.00
CA ILE A 209 6.36 3.18 -25.82
C ILE A 209 7.77 2.91 -25.27
N ARG A 210 7.92 1.98 -24.31
CA ARG A 210 9.22 1.57 -23.76
C ARG A 210 10.11 0.95 -24.82
N GLN A 211 9.59 0.07 -25.67
CA GLN A 211 10.34 -0.51 -26.79
C GLN A 211 10.84 0.57 -27.75
N VAL A 212 10.00 1.56 -28.07
CA VAL A 212 10.38 2.70 -28.92
C VAL A 212 11.42 3.61 -28.24
N TYR A 213 11.24 3.91 -26.96
CA TYR A 213 12.18 4.72 -26.19
C TYR A 213 13.56 4.04 -26.11
N LEU A 214 13.56 2.72 -25.86
CA LEU A 214 14.75 1.90 -25.87
C LEU A 214 15.43 1.91 -27.24
N SER A 215 14.71 1.66 -28.34
CA SER A 215 15.33 1.72 -29.68
C SER A 215 15.96 3.09 -29.97
N LEU A 216 15.28 4.18 -29.60
CA LEU A 216 15.83 5.54 -29.76
C LEU A 216 17.10 5.77 -28.92
N ARG A 217 17.15 5.25 -27.69
CA ARG A 217 18.34 5.33 -26.82
C ARG A 217 19.51 4.51 -27.36
N ALA A 218 19.26 3.31 -27.88
CA ALA A 218 20.28 2.47 -28.52
C ALA A 218 20.86 3.16 -29.76
N ASP A 219 19.99 3.70 -30.62
CA ASP A 219 20.41 4.41 -31.83
C ASP A 219 21.25 5.65 -31.46
N GLY A 220 20.83 6.43 -30.45
CA GLY A 220 21.58 7.59 -29.96
C GLY A 220 22.97 7.21 -29.40
N PHE A 221 23.06 6.13 -28.62
CA PHE A 221 24.35 5.65 -28.10
C PHE A 221 25.27 5.12 -29.23
N ALA A 222 24.69 4.44 -30.23
CA ALA A 222 25.44 3.97 -31.39
C ALA A 222 26.01 5.14 -32.23
N LEU A 223 25.29 6.26 -32.31
CA LEU A 223 25.77 7.47 -32.99
C LEU A 223 26.93 8.14 -32.24
N LEU A 224 26.83 8.29 -30.92
CA LEU A 224 27.91 8.86 -30.10
C LEU A 224 29.18 8.01 -30.17
N LYS A 225 29.04 6.69 -30.05
CA LYS A 225 30.18 5.76 -30.18
C LYS A 225 30.85 5.86 -31.55
N ARG A 226 30.07 6.03 -32.61
CA ARG A 226 30.60 6.19 -33.98
C ARG A 226 31.35 7.50 -34.17
N GLU A 227 30.96 8.56 -33.46
CA GLU A 227 31.65 9.86 -33.48
C GLU A 227 32.97 9.79 -32.69
N ASP A 228 32.99 9.12 -31.53
CA ASP A 228 34.22 8.84 -30.77
C ASP A 228 35.19 7.97 -31.59
N ASP A 229 34.69 6.89 -32.22
CA ASP A 229 35.49 6.01 -33.08
C ASP A 229 36.00 6.73 -34.34
N ALA A 230 35.28 7.74 -34.84
CA ALA A 230 35.71 8.57 -35.97
C ALA A 230 36.79 9.60 -35.59
N THR A 231 36.89 9.93 -34.30
CA THR A 231 37.87 10.90 -33.77
C THR A 231 39.13 10.21 -33.24
N ALA A 232 39.09 8.88 -33.05
CA ALA A 232 40.24 8.08 -32.68
C ALA A 232 41.24 7.95 -33.85
N PRO A 233 42.55 8.21 -33.66
CA PRO A 233 43.54 7.98 -34.69
C PRO A 233 43.59 6.48 -35.05
N PRO A 234 43.82 6.13 -36.34
CA PRO A 234 43.87 4.73 -36.75
C PRO A 234 44.99 4.00 -35.98
N PRO A 235 44.77 2.74 -35.56
CA PRO A 235 45.78 1.98 -34.85
C PRO A 235 47.04 1.88 -35.71
N GLN A 236 48.17 2.33 -35.17
CA GLN A 236 49.47 2.19 -35.82
C GLN A 236 49.82 0.70 -35.88
N VAL A 237 49.73 0.13 -37.08
CA VAL A 237 50.23 -1.22 -37.35
C VAL A 237 51.74 -1.17 -37.23
N PHE A 238 52.28 -1.68 -36.12
CA PHE A 238 53.71 -1.83 -35.95
C PHE A 238 54.19 -3.01 -36.81
N THR A 239 54.65 -2.72 -38.03
CA THR A 239 55.31 -3.71 -38.89
C THR A 239 56.77 -3.84 -38.47
N THR A 240 57.11 -4.89 -37.71
CA THR A 240 58.50 -5.36 -37.63
C THR A 240 58.73 -6.39 -38.71
N SER A 241 59.52 -5.99 -39.69
CA SER A 241 60.07 -6.83 -40.75
C SER A 241 61.16 -7.76 -40.20
N SER A 242 61.05 -9.05 -40.49
CA SER A 242 62.20 -9.89 -40.84
C SER A 242 61.72 -11.11 -41.63
N ASP A 243 62.34 -11.30 -42.78
CA ASP A 243 62.03 -12.23 -43.86
C ASP A 243 62.11 -13.71 -43.47
N VAL A 244 61.19 -14.55 -43.99
CA VAL A 244 61.51 -15.78 -44.76
C VAL A 244 60.32 -16.10 -45.69
N ASP A 245 60.65 -16.34 -46.96
CA ASP A 245 59.84 -16.81 -48.09
C ASP A 245 59.26 -18.22 -47.86
N ASP A 246 57.97 -18.41 -48.17
CA ASP A 246 57.47 -19.63 -48.83
C ASP A 246 55.94 -19.55 -49.06
N GLY A 247 55.54 -19.59 -50.34
CA GLY A 247 54.43 -20.43 -50.82
C GLY A 247 52.97 -20.08 -50.49
N GLU A 248 52.27 -19.66 -51.55
CA GLU A 248 50.89 -20.05 -51.88
C GLU A 248 49.64 -19.40 -51.22
N ASN A 249 48.74 -18.97 -52.12
CA ASN A 249 47.28 -19.07 -52.09
C ASN A 249 46.44 -18.03 -51.31
N SER A 250 46.14 -16.93 -52.02
CA SER A 250 44.78 -16.45 -52.38
C SER A 250 43.56 -16.98 -51.59
N LEU A 251 43.40 -16.68 -50.30
CA LEU A 251 42.14 -16.90 -49.56
C LEU A 251 41.75 -15.82 -48.51
N GLU A 252 42.47 -14.69 -48.39
CA GLU A 252 42.26 -13.73 -47.29
C GLU A 252 41.07 -12.75 -47.46
N GLY A 253 40.47 -12.68 -48.65
CA GLY A 253 39.35 -11.75 -48.91
C GLY A 253 38.01 -12.16 -48.28
N SER A 254 37.80 -13.45 -48.00
CA SER A 254 36.53 -13.98 -47.49
C SER A 254 36.44 -13.93 -45.96
N SER A 255 37.53 -14.27 -45.27
CA SER A 255 37.59 -14.30 -43.80
C SER A 255 37.44 -12.90 -43.18
N THR A 256 38.07 -11.89 -43.78
CA THR A 256 38.03 -10.50 -43.30
C THR A 256 36.64 -9.87 -43.47
N ARG A 257 35.90 -10.25 -44.52
CA ARG A 257 34.52 -9.82 -44.78
C ARG A 257 33.51 -10.58 -43.92
N MET A 258 33.76 -11.86 -43.61
CA MET A 258 32.98 -12.62 -42.62
C MET A 258 33.17 -12.06 -41.21
N ARG A 259 34.38 -11.66 -40.81
CA ARG A 259 34.64 -11.06 -39.50
C ARG A 259 34.01 -9.68 -39.36
N ARG A 260 34.13 -8.82 -40.39
CA ARG A 260 33.41 -7.53 -40.43
C ARG A 260 31.90 -7.68 -40.43
N ASN A 261 31.36 -8.68 -41.13
CA ASN A 261 29.92 -8.97 -41.11
C ASN A 261 29.46 -9.61 -39.79
N ALA A 262 30.32 -10.37 -39.10
CA ALA A 262 30.05 -10.91 -37.77
C ALA A 262 30.07 -9.80 -36.72
N ASP A 263 31.05 -8.90 -36.75
CA ASP A 263 31.13 -7.73 -35.87
C ASP A 263 29.97 -6.75 -36.13
N ALA A 264 29.56 -6.57 -37.40
CA ALA A 264 28.37 -5.80 -37.78
C ALA A 264 27.02 -6.52 -37.53
N LYS A 265 27.04 -7.82 -37.22
CA LYS A 265 25.88 -8.61 -36.79
C LYS A 265 25.77 -8.64 -35.27
N VAL A 266 26.90 -8.72 -34.55
CA VAL A 266 27.01 -8.54 -33.10
C VAL A 266 26.59 -7.13 -32.70
N HIS A 267 26.93 -6.09 -33.49
CA HIS A 267 26.44 -4.73 -33.28
C HIS A 267 24.95 -4.51 -33.60
N ARG A 268 24.31 -5.45 -34.31
CA ARG A 268 22.87 -5.40 -34.62
C ARG A 268 22.00 -6.12 -33.59
N ASP A 269 22.60 -7.02 -32.81
CA ASP A 269 21.97 -7.74 -31.70
C ASP A 269 22.35 -7.13 -30.33
N ILE A 270 22.50 -5.81 -30.24
CA ILE A 270 22.43 -5.12 -28.93
C ILE A 270 20.95 -5.06 -28.54
N GLY A 271 20.33 -6.23 -28.34
CA GLY A 271 19.08 -6.34 -27.62
C GLY A 271 19.37 -5.94 -26.18
N PHE A 272 18.68 -4.91 -25.68
CA PHE A 272 18.82 -4.45 -24.30
C PHE A 272 18.84 -5.61 -23.32
N THR A 273 19.79 -5.57 -22.39
CA THR A 273 19.89 -6.57 -21.34
C THR A 273 18.62 -6.52 -20.50
N ARG A 274 18.18 -7.65 -19.98
CA ARG A 274 16.99 -7.74 -19.11
C ARG A 274 17.04 -6.69 -17.97
N ALA A 275 18.20 -6.44 -17.39
CA ALA A 275 18.39 -5.43 -16.35
C ALA A 275 18.07 -4.00 -16.82
N GLU A 276 18.44 -3.61 -18.04
CA GLU A 276 18.16 -2.28 -18.61
C GLU A 276 16.66 -2.12 -18.93
N GLN A 277 16.00 -3.21 -19.33
CA GLN A 277 14.55 -3.22 -19.51
C GLN A 277 13.82 -3.07 -18.16
N GLU A 278 14.30 -3.78 -17.13
CA GLU A 278 13.77 -3.69 -15.77
C GLU A 278 13.99 -2.29 -15.17
N GLU A 279 15.14 -1.65 -15.39
CA GLU A 279 15.45 -0.30 -14.88
C GLU A 279 14.42 0.76 -15.30
N ILE A 280 13.91 0.69 -16.54
CA ILE A 280 12.95 1.66 -17.09
C ILE A 280 11.52 1.40 -16.60
N MET A 281 11.27 0.23 -15.98
CA MET A 281 9.97 -0.03 -15.38
C MET A 281 9.76 0.83 -14.13
N PRO A 282 8.54 1.31 -13.87
CA PRO A 282 8.19 1.95 -12.61
C PRO A 282 8.41 1.00 -11.45
N LYS A 283 8.72 1.57 -10.29
CA LYS A 283 8.76 0.84 -9.02
C LYS A 283 7.34 0.64 -8.53
N TYR A 284 7.09 -0.55 -7.99
CA TYR A 284 5.89 -0.82 -7.23
C TYR A 284 6.19 -0.49 -5.77
N ASP A 285 5.80 0.72 -5.35
CA ASP A 285 6.15 1.26 -4.03
C ASP A 285 5.39 0.53 -2.91
N ASP A 286 4.06 0.40 -3.06
CA ASP A 286 3.21 -0.30 -2.10
C ASP A 286 1.92 -0.82 -2.76
N ALA A 287 1.13 -1.60 -2.00
CA ALA A 287 -0.18 -2.09 -2.40
C ALA A 287 -1.34 -1.14 -2.03
N THR A 288 -1.06 0.12 -1.68
CA THR A 288 -2.06 1.06 -1.15
C THR A 288 -3.17 1.32 -2.16
N ASP A 289 -2.84 1.50 -3.42
CA ASP A 289 -3.83 1.83 -4.46
C ASP A 289 -4.72 0.62 -4.79
N ASP A 290 -4.15 -0.59 -4.80
CA ASP A 290 -4.89 -1.83 -5.05
C ASP A 290 -5.86 -2.13 -3.88
N TYR A 291 -5.42 -1.96 -2.63
CA TYR A 291 -6.32 -2.06 -1.47
C TYR A 291 -7.37 -0.96 -1.44
N LEU A 292 -7.04 0.26 -1.86
CA LEU A 292 -7.99 1.37 -1.93
C LEU A 292 -9.13 1.06 -2.89
N GLU A 293 -8.83 0.48 -4.05
CA GLU A 293 -9.83 0.05 -5.02
C GLU A 293 -10.81 -0.97 -4.41
N MET A 294 -10.27 -2.02 -3.80
CA MET A 294 -11.07 -3.04 -3.09
C MET A 294 -11.87 -2.46 -1.92
N PHE A 295 -11.30 -1.51 -1.18
CA PHE A 295 -11.96 -0.83 -0.07
C PHE A 295 -13.18 -0.03 -0.53
N ILE A 296 -13.03 0.76 -1.60
CA ILE A 296 -14.15 1.54 -2.15
C ILE A 296 -15.22 0.62 -2.73
N GLN A 297 -14.84 -0.46 -3.41
CA GLN A 297 -15.79 -1.46 -3.90
C GLN A 297 -16.58 -2.13 -2.77
N PHE A 298 -15.91 -2.54 -1.69
CA PHE A 298 -16.56 -3.05 -0.49
C PHE A 298 -17.52 -2.03 0.13
N GLY A 299 -17.15 -0.74 0.13
CA GLY A 299 -18.04 0.32 0.58
C GLY A 299 -19.33 0.40 -0.24
N PHE A 300 -19.25 0.31 -1.58
CA PHE A 300 -20.45 0.29 -2.42
C PHE A 300 -21.36 -0.91 -2.13
N VAL A 301 -20.77 -2.11 -2.05
CA VAL A 301 -21.51 -3.34 -1.77
C VAL A 301 -22.13 -3.30 -0.36
N SER A 302 -21.37 -2.92 0.66
CA SER A 302 -21.87 -2.94 2.02
C SER A 302 -22.93 -1.87 2.27
N MET A 303 -22.76 -0.65 1.74
CA MET A 303 -23.63 0.49 2.05
C MET A 303 -24.88 0.58 1.18
N PHE A 304 -24.86 0.13 -0.08
CA PHE A 304 -25.94 0.41 -1.04
C PHE A 304 -26.65 -0.82 -1.63
N THR A 305 -26.35 -2.04 -1.18
CA THR A 305 -27.02 -3.25 -1.70
C THR A 305 -28.55 -3.23 -1.48
N CYS A 306 -29.06 -2.61 -0.41
CA CYS A 306 -30.51 -2.45 -0.23
C CYS A 306 -31.18 -1.61 -1.33
N ALA A 307 -30.47 -0.61 -1.88
CA ALA A 307 -30.97 0.22 -2.98
C ALA A 307 -30.66 -0.39 -4.37
N PHE A 308 -29.55 -1.12 -4.50
CA PHE A 308 -29.12 -1.75 -5.75
C PHE A 308 -28.58 -3.18 -5.51
N PRO A 309 -29.47 -4.20 -5.48
CA PRO A 309 -29.08 -5.57 -5.12
C PRO A 309 -28.05 -6.24 -6.06
N ILE A 310 -28.03 -5.84 -7.33
CA ILE A 310 -27.10 -6.39 -8.35
C ILE A 310 -25.64 -5.96 -8.08
N CYS A 311 -25.42 -4.96 -7.21
CA CYS A 311 -24.08 -4.47 -6.85
C CYS A 311 -23.11 -5.60 -6.45
N GLY A 312 -23.57 -6.57 -5.65
CA GLY A 312 -22.73 -7.68 -5.20
C GLY A 312 -22.28 -8.60 -6.34
N LEU A 313 -23.15 -8.84 -7.33
CA LEU A 313 -22.81 -9.66 -8.50
C LEU A 313 -21.80 -8.94 -9.40
N LEU A 314 -21.97 -7.63 -9.63
CA LEU A 314 -21.01 -6.83 -10.41
C LEU A 314 -19.64 -6.80 -9.74
N ALA A 315 -19.61 -6.60 -8.42
CA ALA A 315 -18.38 -6.66 -7.63
C ALA A 315 -17.70 -8.03 -7.71
N PHE A 316 -18.47 -9.13 -7.67
CA PHE A 316 -17.91 -10.47 -7.82
C PHE A 316 -17.28 -10.69 -9.20
N LEU A 317 -17.96 -10.27 -10.27
CA LEU A 317 -17.42 -10.34 -11.62
C LEU A 317 -16.18 -9.46 -11.80
N ASN A 318 -16.14 -8.28 -11.16
CA ASN A 318 -14.93 -7.44 -11.11
C ASN A 318 -13.76 -8.25 -10.57
N ASN A 319 -13.93 -8.79 -9.36
CA ASN A 319 -12.85 -9.44 -8.62
C ASN A 319 -12.29 -10.66 -9.37
N LEU A 320 -13.11 -11.34 -10.18
CA LEU A 320 -12.64 -12.46 -11.00
C LEU A 320 -11.66 -12.00 -12.09
N LEU A 321 -11.91 -10.83 -12.69
CA LEU A 321 -11.00 -10.20 -13.65
C LEU A 321 -9.80 -9.59 -12.93
N GLU A 322 -10.05 -8.89 -11.82
CA GLU A 322 -9.05 -8.18 -11.02
C GLU A 322 -7.89 -9.08 -10.60
N ILE A 323 -8.18 -10.29 -10.10
CA ILE A 323 -7.14 -11.27 -9.71
C ILE A 323 -6.15 -11.53 -10.86
N ARG A 324 -6.63 -11.54 -12.11
CA ARG A 324 -5.80 -11.82 -13.29
C ARG A 324 -5.10 -10.56 -13.80
N SER A 325 -5.77 -9.43 -13.77
CA SER A 325 -5.20 -8.16 -14.21
C SER A 325 -4.15 -7.62 -13.23
N ASP A 326 -4.35 -7.76 -11.92
CA ASP A 326 -3.33 -7.48 -10.89
C ASP A 326 -2.08 -8.36 -11.05
N ALA A 327 -2.28 -9.65 -11.28
CA ALA A 327 -1.18 -10.57 -11.54
C ALA A 327 -0.40 -10.16 -12.80
N PHE A 328 -1.11 -9.80 -13.87
CA PHE A 328 -0.48 -9.32 -15.10
C PHE A 328 0.28 -8.00 -14.89
N LYS A 329 -0.30 -7.07 -14.12
CA LYS A 329 0.29 -5.78 -13.74
C LYS A 329 1.63 -5.98 -13.04
N LEU A 330 1.70 -6.84 -12.03
CA LEU A 330 2.95 -7.13 -11.30
C LEU A 330 4.00 -7.89 -12.14
N LEU A 331 3.57 -8.76 -13.06
CA LEU A 331 4.48 -9.56 -13.88
C LEU A 331 5.09 -8.79 -15.06
N THR A 332 4.43 -7.73 -15.54
CA THR A 332 4.81 -7.07 -16.81
C THR A 332 5.05 -5.57 -16.73
N ASN A 333 4.41 -4.86 -15.78
CA ASN A 333 4.45 -3.40 -15.78
C ASN A 333 5.47 -2.81 -14.82
N PHE A 334 5.77 -3.50 -13.72
CA PHE A 334 6.57 -3.00 -12.62
C PHE A 334 7.90 -3.75 -12.48
N GLN A 335 8.88 -3.08 -11.86
CA GLN A 335 10.03 -3.75 -11.29
C GLN A 335 9.59 -4.75 -10.22
N ARG A 336 10.35 -5.84 -10.05
CA ARG A 336 10.09 -6.79 -8.96
C ARG A 336 10.21 -6.06 -7.61
N PRO A 337 9.13 -5.95 -6.82
CA PRO A 337 9.21 -5.30 -5.52
C PRO A 337 10.07 -6.13 -4.56
N PHE A 338 10.66 -5.45 -3.58
CA PHE A 338 11.34 -6.13 -2.48
C PHE A 338 10.31 -6.83 -1.59
N ALA A 339 10.65 -8.03 -1.14
CA ALA A 339 9.76 -8.79 -0.27
C ALA A 339 9.75 -8.17 1.13
N GLU A 340 8.56 -7.79 1.61
CA GLU A 340 8.35 -7.28 2.95
C GLU A 340 7.50 -8.26 3.77
N THR A 341 7.83 -8.42 5.04
CA THR A 341 7.08 -9.29 5.95
C THR A 341 5.88 -8.55 6.51
N ALA A 342 4.69 -9.16 6.41
CA ALA A 342 3.45 -8.61 6.96
C ALA A 342 2.72 -9.65 7.81
N THR A 343 2.13 -9.20 8.91
CA THR A 343 1.25 -9.98 9.80
C THR A 343 -0.23 -9.85 9.42
N GLY A 344 -0.55 -8.97 8.47
CA GLY A 344 -1.90 -8.73 7.97
C GLY A 344 -1.94 -7.53 7.04
N ILE A 345 -3.15 -7.03 6.78
CA ILE A 345 -3.40 -5.90 5.86
C ILE A 345 -3.27 -4.53 6.56
N GLY A 346 -2.80 -4.50 7.80
CA GLY A 346 -2.53 -3.26 8.54
C GLY A 346 -3.77 -2.39 8.74
N VAL A 347 -3.66 -1.10 8.37
CA VAL A 347 -4.72 -0.09 8.52
C VAL A 347 -6.03 -0.47 7.84
N TRP A 348 -5.95 -1.24 6.76
CA TRP A 348 -7.11 -1.60 5.97
C TRP A 348 -8.11 -2.43 6.77
N GLU A 349 -7.66 -3.31 7.67
CA GLU A 349 -8.54 -4.07 8.55
C GLU A 349 -9.47 -3.15 9.36
N ARG A 350 -8.88 -2.13 10.00
CA ARG A 350 -9.62 -1.12 10.75
C ARG A 350 -10.54 -0.30 9.84
N ALA A 351 -10.09 0.04 8.64
CA ALA A 351 -10.90 0.79 7.68
C ALA A 351 -12.14 -0.01 7.25
N PHE A 352 -11.97 -1.28 6.87
CA PHE A 352 -13.09 -2.18 6.55
C PHE A 352 -14.04 -2.31 7.75
N ASP A 353 -13.51 -2.44 8.97
CA ASP A 353 -14.32 -2.52 10.19
C ASP A 353 -15.17 -1.24 10.39
N ILE A 354 -14.58 -0.05 10.23
CA ILE A 354 -15.30 1.22 10.34
C ILE A 354 -16.39 1.32 9.27
N VAL A 355 -16.08 0.98 8.01
CA VAL A 355 -17.06 1.01 6.93
C VAL A 355 -18.20 0.03 7.16
N SER A 356 -17.94 -1.13 7.77
CA SER A 356 -19.01 -2.09 8.10
C SER A 356 -19.97 -1.56 9.16
N TYR A 357 -19.50 -0.71 10.10
CA TYR A 357 -20.38 0.05 10.99
C TYR A 357 -21.15 1.16 10.25
N VAL A 358 -20.48 1.97 9.43
CA VAL A 358 -21.13 3.03 8.64
C VAL A 358 -22.22 2.44 7.74
N ALA A 359 -21.99 1.26 7.17
CA ALA A 359 -22.96 0.56 6.35
C ALA A 359 -24.26 0.23 7.09
N ILE A 360 -24.21 -0.06 8.40
CA ILE A 360 -25.43 -0.27 9.20
C ILE A 360 -26.26 1.02 9.20
N SER A 361 -25.66 2.15 9.54
CA SER A 361 -26.34 3.46 9.55
C SER A 361 -26.89 3.83 8.17
N VAL A 362 -26.12 3.62 7.11
CA VAL A 362 -26.56 3.93 5.74
C VAL A 362 -27.75 3.07 5.34
N ASN A 363 -27.72 1.75 5.60
CA ASN A 363 -28.83 0.88 5.21
C ASN A 363 -30.09 1.14 6.03
N ILE A 364 -29.98 1.43 7.33
CA ILE A 364 -31.13 1.85 8.15
C ILE A 364 -31.69 3.19 7.66
N GLY A 365 -30.83 4.15 7.33
CA GLY A 365 -31.24 5.42 6.74
C GLY A 365 -31.98 5.22 5.42
N LEU A 366 -31.49 4.35 4.52
CA LEU A 366 -32.14 4.03 3.25
C LEU A 366 -33.52 3.39 3.45
N ILE A 367 -33.70 2.51 4.44
CA ILE A 367 -35.00 1.93 4.81
C ILE A 367 -35.95 3.02 5.33
N GLY A 368 -35.43 4.01 6.07
CA GLY A 368 -36.22 5.17 6.51
C GLY A 368 -36.69 6.05 5.35
N VAL A 369 -35.85 6.22 4.32
CA VAL A 369 -36.18 7.00 3.12
C VAL A 369 -37.13 6.26 2.18
N SER A 370 -37.09 4.92 2.13
CA SER A 370 -37.90 4.13 1.19
C SER A 370 -39.40 4.11 1.46
N GLY A 371 -39.85 4.62 2.61
CA GLY A 371 -41.26 4.61 3.03
C GLY A 371 -41.78 3.23 3.46
N SER A 372 -41.02 2.15 3.22
CA SER A 372 -41.45 0.77 3.46
C SER A 372 -41.88 0.51 4.90
N LEU A 373 -41.25 1.18 5.87
CA LEU A 373 -41.60 1.04 7.28
C LEU A 373 -42.90 1.81 7.65
N GLN A 374 -43.24 2.87 6.92
CA GLN A 374 -44.53 3.57 7.05
C GLN A 374 -45.67 2.73 6.48
N ASP A 375 -45.41 1.99 5.39
CA ASP A 375 -46.39 1.07 4.82
C ASP A 375 -46.76 -0.07 5.79
N VAL A 376 -45.78 -0.59 6.53
CA VAL A 376 -45.99 -1.66 7.53
C VAL A 376 -46.67 -1.13 8.80
N PHE A 377 -46.33 0.09 9.22
CA PHE A 377 -46.87 0.70 10.44
C PHE A 377 -47.46 2.12 10.16
N PRO A 378 -48.63 2.20 9.51
CA PRO A 378 -49.19 3.47 9.03
C PRO A 378 -49.63 4.44 10.13
N GLY A 379 -49.81 3.97 11.37
CA GLY A 379 -50.25 4.78 12.51
C GLY A 379 -49.13 5.45 13.30
N LEU A 380 -47.86 5.27 12.92
CA LEU A 380 -46.73 5.83 13.68
C LEU A 380 -46.54 7.31 13.39
N THR A 381 -46.35 8.10 14.44
CA THR A 381 -45.91 9.49 14.31
C THR A 381 -44.47 9.55 13.77
N PRO A 382 -44.05 10.67 13.14
CA PRO A 382 -42.68 10.83 12.64
C PRO A 382 -41.60 10.60 13.71
N TYR A 383 -41.87 11.02 14.96
CA TYR A 383 -40.96 10.81 16.09
C TYR A 383 -40.84 9.33 16.47
N GLN A 384 -41.96 8.60 16.49
CA GLN A 384 -41.95 7.16 16.77
C GLN A 384 -41.25 6.39 15.65
N HIS A 385 -41.41 6.82 14.40
CA HIS A 385 -40.71 6.25 13.26
C HIS A 385 -39.19 6.42 13.37
N ALA A 386 -38.72 7.64 13.69
CA ALA A 386 -37.30 7.91 13.91
C ALA A 386 -36.74 7.11 15.10
N LEU A 387 -37.47 7.04 16.21
CA LEU A 387 -37.07 6.26 17.38
C LEU A 387 -36.97 4.76 17.05
N LEU A 388 -37.90 4.23 16.25
CA LEU A 388 -37.88 2.85 15.80
C LEU A 388 -36.64 2.55 14.94
N LEU A 389 -36.32 3.41 13.97
CA LEU A 389 -35.12 3.26 13.14
C LEU A 389 -33.84 3.30 13.98
N ILE A 390 -33.71 4.26 14.90
CA ILE A 390 -32.57 4.36 15.81
C ILE A 390 -32.46 3.13 16.72
N SER A 391 -33.60 2.61 17.19
CA SER A 391 -33.64 1.39 18.01
C SER A 391 -33.15 0.17 17.22
N ILE A 392 -33.62 0.00 15.98
CA ILE A 392 -33.16 -1.07 15.10
C ILE A 392 -31.66 -0.93 14.81
N GLU A 393 -31.18 0.28 14.55
CA GLU A 393 -29.76 0.57 14.34
C GLU A 393 -28.91 0.11 15.54
N HIS A 394 -29.28 0.50 16.76
CA HIS A 394 -28.54 0.12 17.98
C HIS A 394 -28.56 -1.39 18.20
N ILE A 395 -29.69 -2.06 17.94
CA ILE A 395 -29.77 -3.52 17.99
C ILE A 395 -28.79 -4.15 17.00
N LEU A 396 -28.70 -3.63 15.77
CA LEU A 396 -27.76 -4.13 14.77
C LEU A 396 -26.30 -3.84 15.14
N PHE A 397 -26.00 -2.70 15.76
CA PHE A 397 -24.66 -2.43 16.28
C PHE A 397 -24.26 -3.39 17.38
N VAL A 398 -25.15 -3.63 18.35
CA VAL A 398 -24.92 -4.60 19.44
C VAL A 398 -24.76 -6.00 18.86
N LEU A 399 -25.59 -6.39 17.89
CA LEU A 399 -25.48 -7.69 17.23
C LEU A 399 -24.15 -7.83 16.49
N ARG A 400 -23.73 -6.82 15.72
CA ARG A 400 -22.45 -6.83 15.01
C ARG A 400 -21.28 -6.91 15.98
N PHE A 401 -21.30 -6.10 17.04
CA PHE A 401 -20.29 -6.12 18.10
C PHE A 401 -20.22 -7.50 18.77
N GLY A 402 -21.38 -8.06 19.14
CA GLY A 402 -21.48 -9.39 19.72
C GLY A 402 -20.94 -10.48 18.79
N LEU A 403 -21.32 -10.48 17.52
CA LEU A 403 -20.83 -11.45 16.53
C LEU A 403 -19.31 -11.38 16.34
N SER A 404 -18.71 -10.19 16.35
CA SER A 404 -17.24 -10.04 16.28
C SER A 404 -16.52 -10.57 17.52
N HIS A 405 -17.20 -10.72 18.66
CA HIS A 405 -16.64 -11.33 19.87
C HIS A 405 -16.92 -12.83 20.00
N VAL A 406 -17.97 -13.33 19.35
CA VAL A 406 -18.33 -14.76 19.39
C VAL A 406 -17.40 -15.60 18.51
N VAL A 407 -16.94 -15.05 17.38
CA VAL A 407 -16.04 -15.76 16.47
C VAL A 407 -14.59 -15.40 16.82
N PRO A 408 -13.80 -16.32 17.42
CA PRO A 408 -12.41 -16.00 17.74
C PRO A 408 -11.62 -15.82 16.44
N PRO A 409 -10.80 -14.76 16.33
CA PRO A 409 -10.01 -14.47 15.13
C PRO A 409 -8.85 -15.47 14.96
N VAL A 410 -8.43 -16.16 16.01
CA VAL A 410 -7.38 -17.19 15.98
C VAL A 410 -8.04 -18.57 16.13
N PRO A 411 -7.91 -19.48 15.17
CA PRO A 411 -8.38 -20.85 15.32
C PRO A 411 -7.65 -21.60 16.45
N LEU A 412 -8.35 -22.47 17.18
CA LEU A 412 -7.78 -23.22 18.32
C LEU A 412 -6.49 -23.98 17.96
N ALA A 413 -6.44 -24.64 16.80
CA ALA A 413 -5.25 -25.36 16.35
C ALA A 413 -4.02 -24.44 16.20
N LEU A 414 -4.25 -23.22 15.72
CA LEU A 414 -3.20 -22.21 15.62
C LEU A 414 -2.77 -21.72 17.01
N GLU A 415 -3.73 -21.44 17.88
CA GLU A 415 -3.45 -21.04 19.26
C GLU A 415 -2.61 -22.08 20.00
N THR A 416 -2.93 -23.38 19.86
CA THR A 416 -2.12 -24.46 20.42
C THR A 416 -0.70 -24.51 19.85
N SER A 417 -0.54 -24.24 18.55
CA SER A 417 0.78 -24.25 17.89
C SER A 417 1.65 -23.11 18.41
N ILE A 418 1.08 -21.91 18.54
CA ILE A 418 1.75 -20.74 19.13
C ILE A 418 2.12 -21.03 20.59
N ALA A 419 1.21 -21.62 21.37
CA ALA A 419 1.46 -21.96 22.76
C ALA A 419 2.60 -22.98 22.93
N ILE A 420 2.67 -24.01 22.07
CA ILE A 420 3.76 -24.99 22.07
C ILE A 420 5.09 -24.31 21.73
N LEU A 421 5.12 -23.42 20.74
CA LEU A 421 6.33 -22.70 20.35
C LEU A 421 6.84 -21.79 21.47
N GLU A 422 5.94 -21.03 22.10
CA GLU A 422 6.26 -20.16 23.23
C GLU A 422 6.75 -20.97 24.45
N HIS A 423 6.15 -22.13 24.72
CA HIS A 423 6.62 -23.04 25.76
C HIS A 423 8.06 -23.49 25.50
N LYS A 424 8.37 -23.93 24.28
CA LYS A 424 9.73 -24.31 23.88
C LYS A 424 10.74 -23.17 24.00
N ARG A 425 10.36 -21.94 23.61
CA ARG A 425 11.20 -20.74 23.78
C ARG A 425 11.57 -20.52 25.26
N ARG A 426 10.60 -20.66 26.16
CA ARG A 426 10.84 -20.51 27.61
C ARG A 426 11.71 -21.62 28.18
N GLU A 427 11.55 -22.84 27.71
CA GLU A 427 12.43 -23.95 28.12
C GLU A 427 13.86 -23.74 27.65
N ALA A 428 14.07 -23.31 26.41
CA ALA A 428 15.39 -22.97 25.87
C ALA A 428 16.06 -21.83 26.65
N LEU A 429 15.31 -20.79 27.03
CA LEU A 429 15.84 -19.72 27.90
C LEU A 429 16.27 -20.26 29.27
N ARG A 430 15.45 -21.13 29.88
CA ARG A 430 15.79 -21.76 31.18
C ARG A 430 17.03 -22.64 31.08
N THR A 431 17.23 -23.36 29.98
CA THR A 431 18.45 -24.17 29.79
C THR A 431 19.68 -23.28 29.65
N VAL A 432 19.59 -22.21 28.86
CA VAL A 432 20.68 -21.23 28.70
C VAL A 432 21.02 -20.57 30.04
N GLU A 433 20.02 -20.17 30.84
CA GLU A 433 20.25 -19.61 32.18
C GLU A 433 20.92 -20.61 33.13
N ARG A 434 20.52 -21.89 33.09
CA ARG A 434 21.11 -22.95 33.91
C ARG A 434 22.56 -23.21 33.52
N GLU A 435 22.87 -23.22 32.23
CA GLU A 435 24.23 -23.39 31.72
C GLU A 435 25.10 -22.19 32.07
N GLY A 436 24.61 -20.96 31.85
CA GLY A 436 25.29 -19.74 32.24
C GLY A 436 25.60 -19.67 33.74
N ARG A 437 24.69 -20.13 34.61
CA ARG A 437 24.98 -20.25 36.06
C ARG A 437 26.05 -21.29 36.37
N LYS A 438 26.08 -22.42 35.67
CA LYS A 438 27.12 -23.44 35.84
C LYS A 438 28.49 -22.91 35.40
N GLU A 439 28.55 -22.18 34.29
CA GLU A 439 29.77 -21.53 33.82
C GLU A 439 30.26 -20.46 34.78
N ALA A 440 29.38 -19.56 35.23
CA ALA A 440 29.71 -18.55 36.23
C ALA A 440 30.27 -19.18 37.52
N ARG A 441 29.70 -20.31 37.95
CA ARG A 441 30.21 -21.06 39.11
C ARG A 441 31.61 -21.65 38.86
N LYS A 442 31.86 -22.24 37.69
CA LYS A 442 33.19 -22.74 37.32
C LYS A 442 34.25 -21.64 37.24
N VAL A 443 33.89 -20.46 36.72
CA VAL A 443 34.79 -19.30 36.67
C VAL A 443 35.12 -18.81 38.08
N SER A 444 34.13 -18.76 38.98
CA SER A 444 34.36 -18.42 40.39
C SER A 444 35.30 -19.42 41.07
N GLU A 445 35.03 -20.72 40.93
CA GLU A 445 35.85 -21.79 41.54
C GLU A 445 37.28 -21.85 40.93
N GLY A 446 37.44 -21.48 39.65
CA GLY A 446 38.73 -21.36 38.97
C GLY A 446 39.55 -20.12 39.39
N ASN A 447 38.91 -18.99 39.65
CA ASN A 447 39.59 -17.79 40.18
C ASN A 447 40.03 -17.98 41.63
N ASP A 448 39.23 -18.66 42.47
CA ASP A 448 39.59 -18.94 43.86
C ASP A 448 40.81 -19.87 43.98
N SER A 449 41.02 -20.76 43.01
CA SER A 449 42.19 -21.65 42.97
C SER A 449 43.46 -20.99 42.40
N GLN A 450 43.32 -19.87 41.68
CA GLN A 450 44.44 -19.06 41.19
C GLN A 450 44.88 -17.97 42.20
N ALA A 451 43.98 -17.52 43.08
CA ALA A 451 44.29 -16.56 44.14
C ALA A 451 45.06 -17.16 45.34
N SER A 452 45.19 -18.50 45.42
CA SER A 452 45.84 -19.22 46.53
C SER A 452 47.35 -19.43 46.38
N TYR A 453 48.02 -18.85 45.37
CA TYR A 453 49.46 -18.97 45.16
C TYR A 453 50.14 -17.64 44.84
N GLU A 454 50.19 -16.68 45.78
CA GLU A 454 51.30 -15.72 45.84
C GLU A 454 51.29 -14.92 47.16
N TYR A 455 52.04 -15.40 48.15
CA TYR A 455 52.68 -14.53 49.15
C TYR A 455 54.06 -15.14 49.46
N PRO A 456 55.17 -14.54 49.00
CA PRO A 456 56.49 -14.91 49.49
C PRO A 456 56.65 -14.35 50.92
N GLU A 457 56.95 -15.23 51.86
CA GLU A 457 57.45 -14.92 53.19
C GLU A 457 58.66 -13.97 53.10
N TYR A 458 58.54 -12.77 53.67
CA TYR A 458 59.66 -11.86 53.84
C TYR A 458 60.63 -12.44 54.89
N GLN A 459 61.81 -12.85 54.44
CA GLN A 459 62.96 -13.12 55.31
C GLN A 459 63.41 -11.81 55.98
N ASN A 460 63.41 -11.80 57.31
CA ASN A 460 64.11 -10.80 58.12
C ASN A 460 65.61 -10.95 57.88
N SER A 461 66.22 -9.97 57.21
CA SER A 461 67.66 -9.75 57.20
C SER A 461 68.01 -8.59 58.11
N ASP A 462 68.97 -8.85 58.98
CA ASP A 462 69.60 -7.97 59.96
C ASP A 462 69.83 -6.53 59.50
N ILE A 463 69.50 -5.57 60.37
CA ILE A 463 70.00 -4.19 60.32
C ILE A 463 70.64 -3.88 61.66
N ASP A 464 71.95 -3.71 61.60
CA ASP A 464 72.85 -3.31 62.68
C ASP A 464 72.49 -1.96 63.33
N THR A 465 72.63 -1.93 64.65
CA THR A 465 72.95 -0.76 65.50
C THR A 465 74.18 0.00 65.00
N PRO A 466 74.31 1.34 65.20
CA PRO A 466 74.18 2.03 66.49
C PRO A 466 73.16 3.17 66.58
#